data_AF-A0A3B8PUF4-F1
#
_entry.id   AF-A0A3B8PUF4-F1
#
_cell.length_a   1.000
_cell.length_b   1.000
_cell.length_c   1.000
_cell.angle_alpha   90.00
_cell.angle_beta   90.00
_cell.angle_gamma   90.00
#
_symmetry.space_group_name_H-M   'P 1'
#
loop_
_entity.id
_entity.type
_entity.pdbx_description
1 polymer ?
#
loop_
_entity_poly.entity_id
_entity_poly.type
_entity_poly.pdbx_seq_one_letter_code
_entity_poly.pdbx_strand_id
1 'polypeptide(L)'
;MGILSLLVLALFAMFNQTQKALLANVNQSDVMESGRSVMDLLERDLVRARPANIGTNYVLNNEVPPSTNLVILRTTSGLPNGVAKDLFLDGWRRSTLIDDLYYLAEQRPGSWIGAGLFVAPEDASQPDGGLGTLYRYEDSQPETLRGMGAGLRARELYRRFFEDSNYRSNNANRLIDGVIFFRVTAFGRFGEALDLTSRYQSN
;
A
#
# COMPACT_ATOMS: atom_id res chain seq x y z
N MET A 1 -59.53 -0.88 15.51
CA MET A 1 -58.39 -1.77 15.18
C MET A 1 -57.31 -1.12 14.30
N GLY A 2 -57.61 -0.12 13.45
CA GLY A 2 -56.59 0.50 12.57
C GLY A 2 -55.52 1.34 13.27
N ILE A 3 -55.86 2.08 14.33
CA ILE A 3 -54.92 3.01 15.01
C ILE A 3 -53.83 2.25 15.80
N LEU A 4 -54.20 1.16 16.47
CA LEU A 4 -53.26 0.37 17.26
C LEU A 4 -52.25 -0.37 16.36
N SER A 5 -52.71 -0.86 15.21
CA SER A 5 -51.86 -1.40 14.14
C SER A 5 -50.88 -0.35 13.60
N LEU A 6 -51.34 0.87 13.33
CA LEU A 6 -50.52 1.98 12.85
C LEU A 6 -49.39 2.32 13.83
N LEU A 7 -49.70 2.41 15.13
CA LEU A 7 -48.71 2.71 16.15
C LEU A 7 -47.64 1.61 16.28
N VAL A 8 -48.05 0.34 16.22
CA VAL A 8 -47.11 -0.79 16.25
C VAL A 8 -46.21 -0.77 15.01
N LEU A 9 -46.74 -0.48 13.82
CA LEU A 9 -45.94 -0.35 12.60
C LEU A 9 -44.93 0.80 12.68
N ALA A 10 -45.35 1.95 13.21
CA ALA A 10 -44.50 3.13 13.37
C ALA A 10 -43.35 2.88 14.36
N LEU A 11 -43.65 2.25 15.50
CA LEU A 11 -42.63 1.89 16.50
C LEU A 11 -41.67 0.82 15.96
N PHE A 12 -42.17 -0.16 15.21
CA PHE A 12 -41.34 -1.17 14.57
C PHE A 12 -40.39 -0.56 13.53
N ALA A 13 -40.88 0.39 12.73
CA ALA A 13 -40.05 1.12 11.76
C ALA A 13 -38.94 1.94 12.44
N MET A 14 -39.28 2.68 13.50
CA MET A 14 -38.30 3.44 14.31
C MET A 14 -37.27 2.50 14.96
N PHE A 15 -37.71 1.38 15.51
CA PHE A 15 -36.82 0.40 16.14
C PHE A 15 -35.82 -0.17 15.13
N ASN A 16 -36.28 -0.62 13.96
CA ASN A 16 -35.39 -1.09 12.90
C ASN A 16 -34.42 0.00 12.43
N GLN A 17 -34.87 1.25 12.36
CA GLN A 17 -34.01 2.38 12.00
C GLN A 17 -32.92 2.62 13.06
N THR A 18 -33.27 2.57 14.34
CA THR A 18 -32.29 2.72 15.44
C THR A 18 -31.30 1.56 15.51
N GLN A 19 -31.74 0.31 15.30
CA GLN A 19 -30.86 -0.85 15.23
C GLN A 19 -29.88 -0.73 14.07
N LYS A 20 -30.37 -0.35 12.88
CA LYS A 20 -29.52 -0.15 11.71
C LYS A 20 -28.49 0.95 11.93
N ALA A 21 -28.91 2.06 12.54
CA ALA A 21 -28.00 3.15 12.89
C ALA A 21 -26.94 2.73 13.91
N LEU A 22 -27.32 1.94 14.93
CA LEU A 22 -26.39 1.42 15.92
C LEU A 22 -25.36 0.48 15.29
N LEU A 23 -25.81 -0.48 14.48
CA LEU A 23 -24.92 -1.41 13.77
C LEU A 23 -23.98 -0.68 12.81
N ALA A 24 -24.46 0.36 12.12
CA ALA A 24 -23.62 1.19 11.26
C ALA A 24 -22.54 1.94 12.06
N ASN A 25 -22.89 2.49 13.22
CA ASN A 25 -21.93 3.22 14.08
C ASN A 25 -20.86 2.30 14.68
N VAL A 26 -21.25 1.09 15.12
CA VAL A 26 -20.29 0.10 15.65
C VAL A 26 -19.32 -0.34 14.56
N ASN A 27 -19.83 -0.71 13.38
CA ASN A 27 -18.98 -1.07 12.24
C ASN A 27 -18.04 0.07 11.82
N GLN A 28 -18.51 1.32 11.88
CA GLN A 28 -17.68 2.49 11.56
C GLN A 28 -16.55 2.69 12.58
N SER A 29 -16.82 2.49 13.87
CA SER A 29 -15.82 2.61 14.93
C SER A 29 -14.70 1.58 14.76
N ASP A 30 -15.04 0.32 14.48
CA ASP A 30 -14.07 -0.78 14.34
C ASP A 30 -13.12 -0.57 13.13
N VAL A 31 -13.67 -0.05 12.02
CA VAL A 31 -12.87 0.27 10.82
C VAL A 31 -11.93 1.46 11.09
N MET A 32 -12.37 2.46 11.85
CA MET A 32 -11.51 3.60 12.20
C MET A 32 -10.40 3.21 13.17
N GLU A 33 -10.66 2.30 14.11
CA GLU A 33 -9.67 1.86 15.09
C GLU A 33 -8.58 0.99 14.46
N SER A 34 -8.95 0.07 13.58
CA SER A 34 -7.99 -0.70 12.78
C SER A 34 -7.14 0.19 11.87
N GLY A 35 -7.73 1.20 11.22
CA GLY A 35 -7.01 2.18 10.42
C GLY A 35 -5.97 2.97 11.24
N ARG A 36 -6.33 3.39 12.45
CA ARG A 36 -5.41 4.10 13.36
C ARG A 36 -4.25 3.21 13.79
N SER A 37 -4.54 1.98 14.21
CA SER A 37 -3.52 1.01 14.61
C SER A 37 -2.51 0.75 13.48
N VAL A 38 -2.99 0.61 12.24
CA VAL A 38 -2.12 0.46 11.08
C VAL A 38 -1.27 1.71 10.86
N MET A 39 -1.82 2.92 10.95
CA MET A 39 -1.04 4.15 10.80
C MET A 39 0.10 4.26 11.82
N ASP A 40 -0.15 3.90 13.09
CA ASP A 40 0.89 3.89 14.13
C ASP A 40 2.01 2.87 13.80
N LEU A 41 1.64 1.70 13.24
CA LEU A 41 2.61 0.71 12.75
C LEU A 41 3.42 1.24 11.56
N LEU A 42 2.75 1.90 10.60
CA LEU A 42 3.40 2.48 9.42
C LEU A 42 4.37 3.58 9.81
N GLU A 43 4.02 4.46 10.75
CA GLU A 43 4.92 5.50 11.24
C GLU A 43 6.22 4.89 11.78
N ARG A 44 6.09 3.90 12.67
CA ARG A 44 7.26 3.20 13.25
C ARG A 44 8.11 2.53 12.18
N ASP A 45 7.48 1.99 11.14
CA ASP A 45 8.16 1.33 10.04
C ASP A 45 8.92 2.31 9.16
N LEU A 46 8.31 3.43 8.81
CA LEU A 46 8.94 4.47 8.00
C LEU A 46 10.06 5.19 8.74
N VAL A 47 9.98 5.32 10.07
CA VAL A 47 11.08 5.83 10.89
C VAL A 47 12.33 4.93 10.80
N ARG A 48 12.17 3.64 10.48
CA ARG A 48 13.29 2.72 10.25
C ARG A 48 13.93 2.86 8.86
N ALA A 49 13.29 3.58 7.94
CA ALA A 49 13.88 3.84 6.63
C ALA A 49 15.18 4.63 6.78
N ARG A 50 16.25 4.14 6.16
CA ARG A 50 17.58 4.73 6.26
C ARG A 50 18.30 4.66 4.91
N PRO A 51 19.03 5.71 4.51
CA PRO A 51 19.73 5.69 3.24
C PRO A 51 20.92 4.75 3.28
N ALA A 52 20.98 3.84 2.30
CA ALA A 52 22.13 2.98 2.10
C ALA A 52 23.42 3.73 1.68
N ASN A 53 23.28 5.00 1.29
CA ASN A 53 24.37 5.84 0.77
C ASN A 53 25.17 5.15 -0.35
N ILE A 54 24.48 4.33 -1.14
CA ILE A 54 25.04 3.62 -2.29
C ILE A 54 24.89 4.55 -3.50
N GLY A 55 26.01 4.97 -4.07
CA GLY A 55 26.08 5.93 -5.17
C GLY A 55 25.67 5.34 -6.52
N THR A 56 24.42 4.93 -6.66
CA THR A 56 23.86 4.34 -7.89
C THR A 56 22.59 5.03 -8.35
N ASN A 57 22.26 6.20 -7.78
CA ASN A 57 21.12 7.06 -8.10
C ASN A 57 21.22 7.80 -9.47
N TYR A 58 21.74 7.15 -10.50
CA TYR A 58 21.61 7.68 -11.86
C TYR A 58 20.33 7.14 -12.49
N VAL A 59 19.31 7.98 -12.59
CA VAL A 59 18.15 7.74 -13.46
C VAL A 59 18.66 7.83 -14.89
N LEU A 60 18.87 6.68 -15.51
CA LEU A 60 19.12 6.58 -16.95
C LEU A 60 17.78 6.20 -17.59
N ASN A 61 17.36 6.95 -18.62
CA ASN A 61 16.19 6.64 -19.45
C ASN A 61 14.84 6.50 -18.69
N ASN A 62 14.58 7.34 -17.67
CA ASN A 62 13.36 7.26 -16.84
C ASN A 62 13.18 5.93 -16.09
N GLU A 63 14.18 5.05 -16.04
CA GLU A 63 14.16 3.86 -15.20
C GLU A 63 14.61 4.22 -13.78
N VAL A 64 13.79 3.88 -12.79
CA VAL A 64 14.17 4.06 -11.38
C VAL A 64 15.38 3.16 -11.12
N PRO A 65 16.55 3.71 -10.75
CA PRO A 65 17.71 2.89 -10.52
C PRO A 65 17.40 1.96 -9.33
N PRO A 66 17.69 0.65 -9.45
CA PRO A 66 17.20 -0.37 -8.55
C PRO A 66 17.86 -0.34 -7.16
N SER A 67 18.57 0.73 -6.83
CA SER A 67 19.35 0.89 -5.60
C SER A 67 19.05 2.21 -4.89
N THR A 68 17.91 2.81 -5.23
CA THR A 68 17.35 3.97 -4.55
C THR A 68 16.84 3.58 -3.16
N ASN A 69 17.08 4.42 -2.15
CA ASN A 69 16.67 4.16 -0.77
C ASN A 69 15.16 4.12 -0.57
N LEU A 70 14.45 5.05 -1.21
CA LEU A 70 13.01 5.21 -1.10
C LEU A 70 12.45 5.26 -2.51
N VAL A 71 11.54 4.35 -2.82
CA VAL A 71 10.87 4.28 -4.11
C VAL A 71 9.37 4.26 -3.87
N ILE A 72 8.67 5.17 -4.53
CA ILE A 72 7.21 5.21 -4.56
C ILE A 72 6.84 5.04 -6.03
N LEU A 73 6.22 3.90 -6.36
CA LEU A 73 5.69 3.67 -7.69
C LEU A 73 4.19 3.72 -7.63
N ARG A 74 3.59 4.48 -8.53
CA ARG A 74 2.14 4.47 -8.68
C ARG A 74 1.76 3.27 -9.53
N THR A 75 1.16 2.29 -8.89
CA THR A 75 0.74 1.04 -9.53
C THR A 75 -0.77 0.94 -9.56
N THR A 76 -1.24 -0.03 -10.34
CA THR A 76 -2.64 -0.43 -10.31
C THR A 76 -2.63 -1.81 -9.69
N SER A 77 -3.18 -1.91 -8.48
CA SER A 77 -3.27 -3.16 -7.70
C SER A 77 -1.93 -3.88 -7.43
N GLY A 78 -0.89 -3.15 -7.02
CA GLY A 78 0.34 -3.79 -6.51
C GLY A 78 1.27 -4.35 -7.59
N LEU A 79 1.04 -4.08 -8.89
CA LEU A 79 1.89 -4.55 -9.98
C LEU A 79 2.61 -3.39 -10.67
N PRO A 80 3.95 -3.43 -10.85
CA PRO A 80 4.66 -2.37 -11.53
C PRO A 80 4.21 -2.13 -12.99
N ASN A 81 3.45 -3.04 -13.61
CA ASN A 81 2.91 -2.93 -14.97
C ASN A 81 1.40 -3.21 -15.06
N GLY A 82 0.65 -3.03 -13.96
CA GLY A 82 -0.80 -3.26 -14.00
C GLY A 82 -1.51 -2.24 -14.90
N VAL A 83 -2.63 -2.65 -15.50
CA VAL A 83 -3.55 -1.74 -16.19
C VAL A 83 -4.51 -1.15 -15.17
N ALA A 84 -4.68 0.18 -15.19
CA ALA A 84 -5.66 0.85 -14.34
C ALA A 84 -7.06 0.33 -14.67
N LYS A 85 -7.68 -0.36 -13.71
CA LYS A 85 -9.05 -0.86 -13.84
C LYS A 85 -10.00 0.16 -13.24
N ASP A 86 -11.05 0.50 -13.96
CA ASP A 86 -12.10 1.37 -13.44
C ASP A 86 -12.86 0.63 -12.34
N LEU A 87 -12.77 1.13 -11.10
CA LEU A 87 -13.38 0.49 -9.93
C LEU A 87 -14.92 0.43 -10.00
N PHE A 88 -15.53 1.21 -10.90
CA PHE A 88 -16.97 1.40 -10.98
C PHE A 88 -17.57 1.02 -12.33
N LEU A 89 -16.81 0.38 -13.25
CA LEU A 89 -17.28 0.03 -14.62
C LEU A 89 -17.85 1.22 -15.41
N ASP A 90 -17.64 2.44 -14.92
CA ASP A 90 -18.05 3.70 -15.50
C ASP A 90 -16.81 4.24 -16.19
N GLY A 91 -16.71 4.04 -17.51
CA GLY A 91 -15.53 4.33 -18.36
C GLY A 91 -15.08 5.80 -18.41
N TRP A 92 -15.40 6.56 -17.37
CA TRP A 92 -15.12 7.96 -17.16
C TRP A 92 -14.19 8.13 -15.94
N ARG A 93 -12.90 7.90 -16.20
CA ARG A 93 -11.77 8.60 -15.54
C ARG A 93 -11.51 8.36 -14.05
N ARG A 94 -12.16 7.40 -13.38
CA ARG A 94 -11.82 7.05 -11.99
C ARG A 94 -10.84 5.88 -11.94
N SER A 95 -9.59 6.15 -12.35
CA SER A 95 -8.49 5.22 -12.08
C SER A 95 -8.15 5.26 -10.59
N THR A 96 -8.34 4.13 -9.89
CA THR A 96 -7.81 3.96 -8.55
C THR A 96 -6.32 3.69 -8.66
N LEU A 97 -5.56 4.78 -8.64
CA LEU A 97 -4.11 4.73 -8.57
C LEU A 97 -3.71 4.50 -7.11
N ILE A 98 -3.01 3.41 -6.88
CA ILE A 98 -2.50 2.98 -5.58
C ILE A 98 -0.98 3.16 -5.62
N ASP A 99 -0.39 3.68 -4.57
CA ASP A 99 1.07 3.79 -4.51
C ASP A 99 1.67 2.54 -3.86
N ASP A 100 2.65 1.92 -4.49
CA ASP A 100 3.51 0.92 -3.86
C ASP A 100 4.74 1.62 -3.31
N LEU A 101 5.01 1.36 -2.03
CA LEU A 101 6.12 1.95 -1.30
C LEU A 101 7.18 0.89 -1.05
N TYR A 102 8.41 1.19 -1.45
CA TYR A 102 9.58 0.40 -1.12
C TYR A 102 10.62 1.30 -0.43
N TYR A 103 11.23 0.78 0.62
CA TYR A 103 12.33 1.46 1.29
C TYR A 103 13.35 0.47 1.85
N LEU A 104 14.57 0.95 2.03
CA LEU A 104 15.60 0.21 2.74
C LEU A 104 15.55 0.54 4.23
N ALA A 105 15.61 -0.50 5.05
CA ALA A 105 15.75 -0.38 6.50
C ALA A 105 17.09 -0.94 6.94
N GLU A 106 17.75 -0.25 7.87
CA GLU A 106 19.00 -0.72 8.46
C GLU A 106 18.68 -1.66 9.63
N GLN A 107 19.00 -2.95 9.49
CA GLN A 107 18.79 -3.93 10.56
C GLN A 107 20.00 -4.02 11.50
N ARG A 108 21.20 -3.88 10.93
CA ARG A 108 22.50 -3.84 11.62
C ARG A 108 23.37 -2.80 10.93
N PRO A 109 24.36 -2.20 11.62
CA PRO A 109 25.28 -1.25 11.00
C PRO A 109 25.85 -1.78 9.68
N GLY A 110 25.50 -1.16 8.55
CA GLY A 110 25.95 -1.56 7.21
C GLY A 110 25.23 -2.77 6.58
N SER A 111 24.14 -3.25 7.20
CA SER A 111 23.28 -4.32 6.68
C SER A 111 21.85 -3.82 6.45
N TRP A 112 21.49 -3.80 5.18
CA TRP A 112 20.19 -3.34 4.67
C TRP A 112 19.25 -4.51 4.45
N ILE A 113 17.98 -4.31 4.81
CA ILE A 113 16.86 -5.18 4.43
C ILE A 113 15.89 -4.38 3.58
N GLY A 114 15.24 -5.06 2.63
CA GLY A 114 14.15 -4.49 1.85
C GLY A 114 12.86 -4.55 2.66
N ALA A 115 12.12 -3.44 2.71
CA ALA A 115 10.81 -3.38 3.31
C ALA A 115 9.87 -2.56 2.41
N GLY A 116 8.57 -2.80 2.52
CA GLY A 116 7.62 -2.11 1.66
C GLY A 116 6.17 -2.33 2.01
N LEU A 117 5.33 -1.56 1.35
CA LEU A 117 3.88 -1.60 1.45
C LEU A 117 3.31 -1.66 0.04
N PHE A 118 2.32 -2.52 -0.15
CA PHE A 118 1.60 -2.62 -1.40
C PHE A 118 0.17 -3.07 -1.13
N VAL A 119 -0.75 -2.73 -2.02
CA VAL A 119 -2.12 -3.21 -1.95
C VAL A 119 -2.31 -4.29 -2.99
N ALA A 120 -2.79 -5.45 -2.56
CA ALA A 120 -3.14 -6.58 -3.42
C ALA A 120 -4.46 -7.20 -2.94
N PRO A 121 -5.11 -8.06 -3.72
CA PRO A 121 -6.28 -8.82 -3.27
C PRO A 121 -5.97 -9.76 -2.11
N GLU A 122 -6.98 -10.53 -1.69
CA GLU A 122 -6.86 -11.52 -0.61
C GLU A 122 -5.69 -12.51 -0.82
N ASP A 123 -5.36 -12.79 -2.08
CA ASP A 123 -4.12 -13.47 -2.44
C ASP A 123 -3.10 -12.43 -2.95
N ALA A 124 -2.05 -12.18 -2.15
CA ALA A 124 -0.97 -11.26 -2.52
C ALA A 124 -0.20 -11.66 -3.80
N SER A 125 -0.33 -12.91 -4.25
CA SER A 125 0.25 -13.41 -5.49
C SER A 125 -0.64 -13.17 -6.73
N GLN A 126 -1.92 -12.83 -6.54
CA GLN A 126 -2.89 -12.62 -7.60
C GLN A 126 -3.45 -11.20 -7.56
N PRO A 127 -2.97 -10.29 -8.40
CA PRO A 127 -3.42 -8.90 -8.43
C PRO A 127 -4.79 -8.76 -9.12
N ASP A 128 -5.71 -8.04 -8.48
CA ASP A 128 -7.05 -7.71 -8.99
C ASP A 128 -7.36 -6.25 -8.68
N GLY A 129 -7.60 -5.49 -9.76
CA GLY A 129 -8.69 -4.53 -9.92
C GLY A 129 -8.86 -3.31 -9.02
N GLY A 130 -8.11 -3.12 -7.93
CA GLY A 130 -8.11 -1.85 -7.16
C GLY A 130 -8.91 -1.84 -5.86
N LEU A 131 -9.45 -2.98 -5.42
CA LEU A 131 -9.91 -3.20 -4.04
C LEU A 131 -9.07 -4.30 -3.43
N GLY A 132 -8.56 -4.09 -2.22
CA GLY A 132 -7.74 -5.12 -1.62
C GLY A 132 -7.35 -4.90 -0.18
N THR A 133 -6.32 -5.62 0.17
CA THR A 133 -5.70 -5.72 1.47
C THR A 133 -4.36 -4.99 1.38
N LEU A 134 -4.07 -4.14 2.37
CA LEU A 134 -2.74 -3.58 2.54
C LEU A 134 -1.82 -4.66 3.12
N TYR A 135 -0.74 -4.92 2.40
CA TYR A 135 0.31 -5.83 2.81
C TYR A 135 1.56 -5.09 3.20
N ARG A 136 2.24 -5.64 4.20
CA ARG A 136 3.57 -5.24 4.64
C ARG A 136 4.59 -6.29 4.25
N TYR A 137 5.50 -5.92 3.36
CA TYR A 137 6.63 -6.74 2.94
C TYR A 137 7.85 -6.47 3.83
N GLU A 138 8.56 -7.53 4.20
CA GLU A 138 9.88 -7.47 4.83
C GLU A 138 10.74 -8.63 4.31
N ASP A 139 11.92 -8.32 3.76
CA ASP A 139 12.81 -9.34 3.21
C ASP A 139 13.27 -10.31 4.31
N SER A 140 13.04 -11.61 4.11
CA SER A 140 13.36 -12.66 5.07
C SER A 140 14.75 -13.28 4.87
N GLN A 141 15.42 -12.97 3.76
CA GLN A 141 16.71 -13.57 3.41
C GLN A 141 17.74 -12.49 2.96
N PRO A 142 18.05 -11.48 3.79
CA PRO A 142 19.08 -10.52 3.46
C PRO A 142 20.48 -11.16 3.48
N GLU A 143 20.65 -12.24 4.24
CA GLU A 143 21.92 -12.95 4.41
C GLU A 143 22.36 -13.74 3.17
N THR A 144 21.43 -14.15 2.30
CA THR A 144 21.79 -14.80 1.02
C THR A 144 22.53 -13.86 0.08
N LEU A 145 22.49 -12.55 0.37
CA LEU A 145 23.16 -11.50 -0.39
C LEU A 145 24.53 -11.12 0.21
N ARG A 146 25.00 -11.89 1.20
CA ARG A 146 26.37 -11.76 1.72
C ARG A 146 27.39 -12.04 0.61
N GLY A 147 28.46 -11.26 0.59
CA GLY A 147 29.51 -11.35 -0.44
C GLY A 147 29.21 -10.57 -1.73
N MET A 148 27.97 -10.16 -1.98
CA MET A 148 27.66 -9.25 -3.08
C MET A 148 28.09 -7.81 -2.75
N GLY A 149 28.57 -7.07 -3.75
CA GLY A 149 28.83 -5.64 -3.62
C GLY A 149 27.54 -4.87 -3.27
N ALA A 150 27.67 -3.77 -2.52
CA ALA A 150 26.53 -3.04 -1.95
C ALA A 150 25.47 -2.66 -3.00
N GLY A 151 25.88 -2.16 -4.18
CA GLY A 151 24.96 -1.83 -5.28
C GLY A 151 24.19 -3.02 -5.85
N LEU A 152 24.85 -4.19 -5.98
CA LEU A 152 24.19 -5.41 -6.44
C LEU A 152 23.20 -5.94 -5.40
N ARG A 153 23.53 -5.82 -4.11
CA ARG A 153 22.64 -6.20 -3.00
C ARG A 153 21.38 -5.34 -2.99
N ALA A 154 21.53 -4.02 -3.06
CA ALA A 154 20.39 -3.10 -3.10
C ALA A 154 19.49 -3.36 -4.31
N ARG A 155 20.10 -3.63 -5.48
CA ARG A 155 19.38 -4.04 -6.69
C ARG A 155 18.57 -5.33 -6.49
N GLU A 156 19.15 -6.32 -5.84
CA GLU A 156 18.45 -7.59 -5.62
C GLU A 156 17.27 -7.43 -4.65
N LEU A 157 17.42 -6.62 -3.60
CA LEU A 157 16.30 -6.29 -2.70
C LEU A 157 15.16 -5.55 -3.42
N TYR A 158 15.50 -4.63 -4.31
CA TYR A 158 14.52 -3.95 -5.17
C TYR A 158 13.83 -4.95 -6.11
N ARG A 159 14.60 -5.82 -6.78
CA ARG A 159 14.08 -6.86 -7.69
C ARG A 159 13.10 -7.78 -6.96
N ARG A 160 13.43 -8.22 -5.75
CA ARG A 160 12.59 -9.09 -4.92
C ARG A 160 11.24 -8.47 -4.56
N PHE A 161 11.17 -7.14 -4.45
CA PHE A 161 9.92 -6.44 -4.19
C PHE A 161 9.14 -6.17 -5.48
N PHE A 162 9.74 -5.52 -6.48
CA PHE A 162 8.99 -5.08 -7.66
C PHE A 162 8.86 -6.15 -8.74
N GLU A 163 9.90 -6.95 -8.98
CA GLU A 163 9.96 -7.86 -10.13
C GLU A 163 9.61 -9.32 -9.78
N ASP A 164 9.71 -9.69 -8.49
CA ASP A 164 9.47 -11.06 -8.02
C ASP A 164 8.20 -11.15 -7.17
N SER A 165 7.04 -11.28 -7.85
CA SER A 165 5.73 -11.30 -7.18
C SER A 165 5.60 -12.42 -6.17
N ASN A 166 6.17 -13.60 -6.45
CA ASN A 166 6.16 -14.76 -5.56
C ASN A 166 7.02 -14.53 -4.31
N TYR A 167 8.21 -13.95 -4.48
CA TYR A 167 9.05 -13.62 -3.34
C TYR A 167 8.39 -12.54 -2.47
N ARG A 168 7.81 -11.50 -3.10
CA ARG A 168 7.11 -10.45 -2.36
C ARG A 168 5.91 -11.00 -1.59
N SER A 169 5.04 -11.78 -2.22
CA SER A 169 3.83 -12.31 -1.58
C SER A 169 4.13 -13.28 -0.43
N ASN A 170 5.13 -14.15 -0.59
CA ASN A 170 5.55 -15.09 0.46
C ASN A 170 6.18 -14.42 1.68
N ASN A 171 6.66 -13.19 1.52
CA ASN A 171 7.31 -12.40 2.58
C ASN A 171 6.47 -11.17 2.98
N ALA A 172 5.17 -11.23 2.71
CA ALA A 172 4.22 -10.17 3.01
C ALA A 172 3.22 -10.62 4.08
N ASN A 173 2.91 -9.70 4.99
CA ASN A 173 1.90 -9.89 6.03
C ASN A 173 0.71 -8.95 5.78
N ARG A 174 -0.50 -9.48 5.93
CA ARG A 174 -1.77 -8.75 5.85
C ARG A 174 -1.89 -7.77 7.03
N LEU A 175 -2.18 -6.50 6.74
CA LEU A 175 -2.39 -5.46 7.77
C LEU A 175 -3.87 -5.10 7.94
N ILE A 176 -4.52 -4.69 6.85
CA ILE A 176 -5.91 -4.22 6.86
C ILE A 176 -6.60 -4.48 5.52
N ASP A 177 -7.89 -4.73 5.59
CA ASP A 177 -8.75 -5.03 4.44
C ASP A 177 -9.63 -3.87 4.04
N GLY A 178 -10.15 -3.95 2.81
CA GLY A 178 -11.07 -2.92 2.29
C GLY A 178 -10.35 -1.62 1.95
N VAL A 179 -9.06 -1.70 1.59
CA VAL A 179 -8.29 -0.55 1.15
C VAL A 179 -8.67 -0.21 -0.29
N ILE A 180 -9.24 1.00 -0.44
CA ILE A 180 -9.70 1.56 -1.72
C ILE A 180 -8.69 2.57 -2.26
N PHE A 181 -8.02 3.30 -1.36
CA PHE A 181 -7.00 4.28 -1.69
C PHE A 181 -5.81 4.12 -0.74
N PHE A 182 -4.63 4.00 -1.33
CA PHE A 182 -3.37 4.10 -0.60
C PHE A 182 -2.45 5.02 -1.39
N ARG A 183 -2.00 6.10 -0.73
CA ARG A 183 -1.19 7.15 -1.34
C ARG A 183 -0.06 7.53 -0.41
N VAL A 184 1.12 7.70 -0.98
CA VAL A 184 2.31 8.13 -0.25
C VAL A 184 2.86 9.37 -0.93
N THR A 185 2.91 10.47 -0.18
CA THR A 185 3.47 11.74 -0.67
C THR A 185 4.77 12.02 0.07
N ALA A 186 5.89 11.93 -0.63
CA ALA A 186 7.19 12.29 -0.09
C ALA A 186 7.38 13.81 -0.16
N PHE A 187 7.99 14.38 0.88
CA PHE A 187 8.37 15.78 0.94
C PHE A 187 9.90 15.91 1.06
N GLY A 188 10.44 16.92 0.38
CA GLY A 188 11.85 17.25 0.40
C GLY A 188 12.24 18.03 1.64
N ARG A 189 13.52 18.36 1.72
CA ARG A 189 14.11 19.00 2.91
C ARG A 189 13.56 20.40 3.19
N PHE A 190 12.93 21.05 2.21
CA PHE A 190 12.31 22.36 2.35
C PHE A 190 10.77 22.30 2.37
N GLY A 191 10.19 21.09 2.53
CA GLY A 191 8.73 20.89 2.53
C GLY A 191 8.10 20.90 1.14
N GLU A 192 8.91 20.87 0.08
CA GLU A 192 8.46 20.70 -1.30
C GLU A 192 7.97 19.27 -1.52
N ALA A 193 6.80 19.09 -2.15
CA ALA A 193 6.38 17.75 -2.54
C ALA A 193 7.37 17.19 -3.58
N LEU A 194 7.90 15.99 -3.32
CA LEU A 194 8.76 15.25 -4.24
C LEU A 194 7.94 14.40 -5.23
N ASP A 195 6.61 14.45 -5.14
CA ASP A 195 5.69 13.89 -6.13
C ASP A 195 5.78 14.70 -7.43
N LEU A 196 6.81 14.44 -8.23
CA LEU A 196 6.79 14.73 -9.65
C LEU A 196 5.88 13.67 -10.27
N THR A 197 4.57 13.90 -10.21
CA THR A 197 3.59 13.06 -10.90
C THR A 197 3.85 13.18 -12.40
N SER A 198 4.77 12.38 -12.90
CA SER A 198 4.95 12.11 -14.32
C SER A 198 3.59 11.64 -14.82
N ARG A 199 2.91 12.50 -15.57
CA ARG A 199 1.71 12.11 -16.29
C ARG A 199 2.14 10.97 -17.21
N TYR A 200 1.55 9.79 -17.03
CA TYR A 200 1.57 8.77 -18.06
C TYR A 200 0.97 9.41 -19.32
N GLN A 201 1.82 9.82 -20.26
CA GLN A 201 1.36 10.19 -21.60
C GLN A 201 0.97 8.88 -22.25
N SER A 202 -0.34 8.65 -22.39
CA SER A 202 -0.85 7.68 -23.33
C SER A 202 -0.36 8.09 -24.72
N ASN A 203 0.40 7.22 -25.38
CA ASN A 203 0.38 7.19 -26.84
C ASN A 203 -1.00 6.68 -27.28
#